data_AF-A0A2Z2MFX2-F1
#
_entry.id   AF-A0A2Z2MFX2-F1
#
_cell.length_a   1.000
_cell.length_b   1.000
_cell.length_c   1.000
_cell.angle_alpha   90.00
_cell.angle_beta   90.00
_cell.angle_gamma   90.00
#
_symmetry.space_group_name_H-M   'P 1'
#
loop_
_entity.id
_entity.type
_entity.pdbx_description
1 polymer ?
#
loop_
_entity_poly.entity_id
_entity_poly.type
_entity_poly.pdbx_seq_one_letter_code
_entity_poly.pdbx_strand_id
1 'polypeptide(L)'
;MRPVSVLVGYPEDGRMRHRYFFWFLLALLSVFFAEVTVASYLYPYFTLWGIISLLPLYGLHTLALAGIVYRFGKPRFETLYLAGILFGLYEAYITKVVWNPEWGSFLKIGGVGIFEVLVVVLFWHPFMSFMIPVGIAELLTSRRRLLPGAVLKHPYLTAAILGIIEASNAPSPLHSFLSTISSSAFLLLLTYLWLKHFEGGRYDMKELLPSSRELKPLFLALLAYYILFGSLLRREALPRFAAQVPIWLLYAVTLLLLYRALKKSRNEEDIASLKRQPGLKRLTTLAGIFTSFAVIFTSIKTFVLPRLGVAIILVLWAFASLVAVMSLVKSTRWTLAS
;
A
#
# COMPACT_ATOMS: atom_id res chain seq x y z
N MET A 1 -16.15 32.83 26.97
CA MET A 1 -15.11 33.31 26.04
C MET A 1 -14.84 32.21 25.03
N ARG A 2 -15.17 32.39 23.75
CA ARG A 2 -14.81 31.46 22.67
C ARG A 2 -13.36 31.75 22.27
N PRO A 3 -12.49 30.74 22.10
CA PRO A 3 -11.15 30.99 21.58
C PRO A 3 -11.30 31.44 20.13
N VAL A 4 -10.80 32.64 19.84
CA VAL A 4 -10.60 33.13 18.48
C VAL A 4 -9.52 32.23 17.87
N SER A 5 -9.95 31.28 17.04
CA SER A 5 -9.04 30.57 16.15
C SER A 5 -8.51 31.59 15.15
N VAL A 6 -7.29 32.06 15.37
CA VAL A 6 -6.53 32.81 14.37
C VAL A 6 -6.29 31.85 13.21
N LEU A 7 -7.20 31.86 12.24
CA LEU A 7 -6.97 31.32 10.91
C LEU A 7 -5.87 32.19 10.30
N VAL A 8 -4.62 31.82 10.55
CA VAL A 8 -3.50 32.27 9.74
C VAL A 8 -3.78 31.74 8.34
N GLY A 9 -4.36 32.61 7.51
CA GLY A 9 -4.60 32.35 6.10
C GLY A 9 -3.25 32.19 5.42
N TYR A 10 -2.81 30.94 5.26
CA TYR A 10 -1.76 30.66 4.29
C TYR A 10 -2.28 31.06 2.91
N PRO A 11 -1.50 31.77 2.08
CA PRO A 11 -1.87 32.04 0.70
C PRO A 11 -2.21 30.70 0.02
N GLU A 12 -3.31 30.67 -0.74
CA GLU A 12 -3.85 29.41 -1.31
C GLU A 12 -2.80 28.60 -2.10
N ASP A 13 -1.86 29.29 -2.75
CA ASP A 13 -0.74 28.69 -3.49
C ASP A 13 0.17 27.82 -2.59
N GLY A 14 0.44 28.29 -1.37
CA GLY A 14 1.20 27.53 -0.39
C GLY A 14 0.52 26.20 -0.05
N ARG A 15 -0.81 26.22 0.16
CA ARG A 15 -1.57 25.01 0.52
C ARG A 15 -1.56 23.97 -0.59
N MET A 16 -1.63 24.39 -1.85
CA MET A 16 -1.60 23.48 -3.00
C MET A 16 -0.25 22.75 -3.12
N ARG A 17 0.87 23.46 -2.92
CA ARG A 17 2.21 22.84 -2.91
C ARG A 17 2.35 21.76 -1.84
N HIS A 18 1.81 21.98 -0.64
CA HIS A 18 1.83 20.99 0.44
C HIS A 18 1.05 19.72 0.07
N ARG A 19 -0.13 19.88 -0.55
CA ARG A 19 -0.98 18.76 -0.96
C ARG A 19 -0.31 17.91 -2.03
N TYR A 20 0.25 18.52 -3.08
CA TYR A 20 0.93 17.76 -4.13
C TYR A 20 2.20 17.07 -3.65
N PHE A 21 2.99 17.73 -2.79
CA PHE A 21 4.15 17.07 -2.17
C PHE A 21 3.71 15.88 -1.32
N PHE A 22 2.64 16.03 -0.55
CA PHE A 22 2.06 14.95 0.24
C PHE A 22 1.55 13.79 -0.63
N TRP A 23 0.87 14.08 -1.75
CA TRP A 23 0.40 13.06 -2.69
C TRP A 23 1.54 12.26 -3.27
N PHE A 24 2.62 12.96 -3.65
CA PHE A 24 3.85 12.33 -4.13
C PHE A 24 4.48 11.45 -3.05
N LEU A 25 4.62 11.93 -1.81
CA LEU A 25 5.13 11.14 -0.69
C LEU A 25 4.28 9.89 -0.43
N LEU A 26 2.95 10.02 -0.47
CA LEU A 26 2.03 8.90 -0.27
C LEU A 26 2.16 7.84 -1.39
N ALA A 27 2.31 8.27 -2.64
CA ALA A 27 2.57 7.40 -3.77
C ALA A 27 3.89 6.63 -3.61
N LEU A 28 4.96 7.31 -3.18
CA LEU A 28 6.25 6.68 -2.93
C LEU A 28 6.18 5.67 -1.78
N LEU A 29 5.50 5.99 -0.68
CA LEU A 29 5.28 5.02 0.40
C LEU A 29 4.55 3.77 -0.13
N SER A 30 3.53 3.95 -0.95
CA SER A 30 2.79 2.86 -1.57
C SER A 30 3.69 1.93 -2.40
N VAL A 31 4.50 2.51 -3.28
CA VAL A 31 5.49 1.76 -4.09
C VAL A 31 6.54 1.08 -3.23
N PHE A 32 7.08 1.75 -2.21
CA PHE A 32 8.12 1.18 -1.34
C PHE A 32 7.68 -0.13 -0.70
N PHE A 33 6.52 -0.07 -0.03
CA PHE A 33 6.02 -1.22 0.71
C PHE A 33 5.54 -2.32 -0.23
N ALA A 34 4.99 -1.99 -1.39
CA ALA A 34 4.56 -3.00 -2.34
C ALA A 34 5.72 -3.70 -3.06
N GLU A 35 6.74 -2.94 -3.47
CA GLU A 35 7.76 -3.43 -4.41
C GLU A 35 9.12 -3.69 -3.75
N VAL A 36 9.62 -2.71 -2.98
CA VAL A 36 10.96 -2.78 -2.41
C VAL A 36 11.02 -3.81 -1.29
N THR A 37 9.97 -3.94 -0.48
CA THR A 37 10.01 -4.87 0.68
C THR A 37 9.94 -6.35 0.32
N VAL A 38 9.65 -6.69 -0.94
CA VAL A 38 9.67 -8.07 -1.46
C VAL A 38 10.59 -8.22 -2.67
N ALA A 39 11.37 -7.19 -2.98
CA ALA A 39 12.25 -7.14 -4.14
C ALA A 39 11.56 -7.53 -5.47
N SER A 40 10.27 -7.24 -5.64
CA SER A 40 9.57 -7.48 -6.91
C SER A 40 9.95 -6.46 -7.98
N TYR A 41 10.34 -5.26 -7.56
CA TYR A 41 10.96 -4.27 -8.43
C TYR A 41 12.04 -3.47 -7.69
N LEU A 42 13.28 -3.59 -8.16
CA LEU A 42 14.43 -2.88 -7.58
C LEU A 42 14.48 -1.44 -8.12
N TYR A 43 14.88 -0.49 -7.28
CA TYR A 43 15.09 0.92 -7.66
C TYR A 43 13.86 1.60 -8.32
N PRO A 44 12.65 1.50 -7.74
CA PRO A 44 11.44 2.06 -8.37
C PRO A 44 11.48 3.58 -8.56
N TYR A 45 12.35 4.30 -7.85
CA TYR A 45 12.46 5.76 -7.95
C TYR A 45 13.53 6.24 -8.93
N PHE A 46 14.35 5.33 -9.44
CA PHE A 46 15.54 5.65 -10.22
C PHE A 46 15.53 5.01 -11.62
N THR A 47 14.39 4.42 -12.00
CA THR A 47 14.21 3.84 -13.34
C THR A 47 13.02 4.49 -14.01
N LEU A 48 13.10 4.62 -15.33
CA LEU A 48 12.03 5.24 -16.12
C LEU A 48 10.71 4.49 -15.91
N TRP A 49 10.72 3.16 -15.95
CA TRP A 49 9.53 2.33 -15.72
C TRP A 49 8.96 2.48 -14.31
N GLY A 50 9.80 2.56 -13.28
CA GLY A 50 9.33 2.82 -11.93
C GLY A 50 8.62 4.17 -11.79
N ILE A 51 9.10 5.20 -12.49
CA ILE A 51 8.55 6.56 -12.46
C ILE A 51 7.28 6.69 -13.32
N ILE A 52 7.23 6.13 -14.53
CA ILE A 52 6.08 6.30 -15.43
C ILE A 52 5.01 5.23 -15.23
N SER A 53 5.40 4.06 -14.72
CA SER A 53 4.49 2.94 -14.57
C SER A 53 4.09 2.74 -13.11
N LEU A 54 5.03 2.31 -12.25
CA LEU A 54 4.70 1.93 -10.88
C LEU A 54 4.19 3.14 -10.08
N LEU A 55 4.90 4.27 -10.10
CA LEU A 55 4.53 5.40 -9.26
C LEU A 55 3.11 5.96 -9.56
N PRO A 56 2.69 6.16 -10.83
CA PRO A 56 1.31 6.53 -11.13
C PRO A 56 0.31 5.42 -10.78
N LEU A 57 0.64 4.16 -11.06
CA LEU A 57 -0.24 3.03 -10.73
C LEU A 57 -0.57 3.03 -9.24
N TYR A 58 0.46 3.03 -8.39
CA TYR A 58 0.30 2.96 -6.94
C TYR A 58 -0.26 4.27 -6.37
N GLY A 59 0.20 5.41 -6.88
CA GLY A 59 -0.24 6.74 -6.46
C GLY A 59 -1.71 7.00 -6.75
N LEU A 60 -2.18 6.75 -7.97
CA LEU A 60 -3.57 6.97 -8.38
C LEU A 60 -4.53 6.10 -7.56
N HIS A 61 -4.23 4.81 -7.41
CA HIS A 61 -5.03 3.91 -6.57
C HIS A 61 -5.10 4.41 -5.13
N THR A 62 -3.93 4.69 -4.53
CA THR A 62 -3.87 5.11 -3.12
C THR A 62 -4.62 6.42 -2.89
N LEU A 63 -4.43 7.43 -3.75
CA LEU A 63 -5.08 8.73 -3.63
C LEU A 63 -6.59 8.64 -3.84
N ALA A 64 -7.04 7.91 -4.85
CA ALA A 64 -8.45 7.75 -5.14
C ALA A 64 -9.17 6.99 -4.02
N LEU A 65 -8.61 5.86 -3.58
CA LEU A 65 -9.24 4.99 -2.58
C LEU A 65 -9.16 5.60 -1.17
N ALA A 66 -8.02 6.17 -0.77
CA ALA A 66 -7.93 6.90 0.50
C ALA A 66 -8.86 8.12 0.47
N GLY A 67 -8.90 8.86 -0.64
CA GLY A 67 -9.84 9.96 -0.82
C GLY A 67 -11.30 9.50 -0.64
N ILE A 68 -11.72 8.39 -1.25
CA ILE A 68 -13.05 7.81 -1.01
C ILE A 68 -13.28 7.54 0.48
N VAL A 69 -12.36 6.84 1.13
CA VAL A 69 -12.52 6.42 2.53
C VAL A 69 -12.72 7.63 3.45
N TYR A 70 -11.91 8.67 3.28
CA TYR A 70 -11.95 9.87 4.13
C TYR A 70 -13.08 10.85 3.79
N ARG A 71 -13.61 10.81 2.55
CA ARG A 71 -14.72 11.67 2.13
C ARG A 71 -16.08 11.05 2.45
N PHE A 72 -16.21 9.73 2.30
CA PHE A 72 -17.48 9.03 2.39
C PHE A 72 -17.62 8.15 3.63
N GLY A 73 -16.61 8.05 4.48
CA GLY A 73 -16.66 7.34 5.74
C GLY A 73 -15.57 7.82 6.71
N LYS A 74 -15.14 6.92 7.60
CA LYS A 74 -13.99 7.12 8.46
C LYS A 74 -12.94 6.04 8.20
N PRO A 75 -11.64 6.38 8.24
CA PRO A 75 -10.59 5.39 8.09
C PRO A 75 -10.59 4.44 9.29
N ARG A 76 -10.74 3.14 9.01
CA ARG A 76 -10.67 2.04 9.96
C ARG A 76 -10.01 0.85 9.30
N PHE A 77 -9.72 -0.18 10.08
CA PHE A 77 -9.21 -1.43 9.53
C PHE A 77 -10.10 -1.94 8.40
N GLU A 78 -11.42 -2.01 8.61
CA GLU A 78 -12.38 -2.62 7.68
C GLU A 78 -12.54 -1.79 6.40
N THR A 79 -12.68 -0.46 6.52
CA THR A 79 -12.83 0.43 5.35
C THR A 79 -11.54 0.50 4.54
N LEU A 80 -10.37 0.53 5.19
CA LEU A 80 -9.10 0.55 4.49
C LEU A 80 -8.76 -0.81 3.87
N TYR A 81 -9.05 -1.92 4.56
CA TYR A 81 -8.81 -3.26 4.03
C TYR A 81 -9.66 -3.53 2.79
N LEU A 82 -10.96 -3.25 2.84
CA LEU A 82 -11.86 -3.43 1.69
C LEU A 82 -11.48 -2.52 0.51
N ALA A 83 -11.09 -1.27 0.78
CA ALA A 83 -10.54 -0.39 -0.25
C ALA A 83 -9.22 -0.93 -0.81
N GLY A 84 -8.36 -1.49 0.05
CA GLY A 84 -7.13 -2.16 -0.34
C GLY A 84 -7.34 -3.40 -1.21
N ILE A 85 -8.44 -4.14 -1.05
CA ILE A 85 -8.80 -5.24 -1.97
C ILE A 85 -9.09 -4.68 -3.36
N LEU A 86 -9.83 -3.57 -3.47
CA LEU A 86 -10.06 -2.90 -4.76
C LEU A 86 -8.76 -2.42 -5.40
N PHE A 87 -7.80 -2.00 -4.58
CA PHE A 87 -6.44 -1.75 -5.04
C PHE A 87 -5.85 -3.04 -5.61
N GLY A 88 -5.72 -4.11 -4.83
CA GLY A 88 -5.11 -5.36 -5.27
C GLY A 88 -5.76 -5.98 -6.52
N LEU A 89 -7.04 -5.74 -6.77
CA LEU A 89 -7.74 -6.23 -7.96
C LEU A 89 -7.21 -5.66 -9.29
N TYR A 90 -6.38 -4.60 -9.29
CA TYR A 90 -5.68 -4.18 -10.51
C TYR A 90 -4.87 -5.32 -11.13
N GLU A 91 -4.42 -6.27 -10.31
CA GLU A 91 -3.61 -7.42 -10.72
C GLU A 91 -4.31 -8.30 -11.75
N ALA A 92 -5.66 -8.25 -11.80
CA ALA A 92 -6.40 -8.88 -12.86
C ALA A 92 -6.18 -8.19 -14.21
N TYR A 93 -6.31 -6.87 -14.27
CA TYR A 93 -6.40 -6.20 -15.56
C TYR A 93 -5.11 -5.52 -16.01
N ILE A 94 -4.18 -5.19 -15.11
CA ILE A 94 -2.94 -4.49 -15.47
C ILE A 94 -1.80 -5.50 -15.64
N THR A 95 -1.46 -6.26 -14.61
CA THR A 95 -0.32 -7.22 -14.60
C THR A 95 -0.71 -8.64 -15.01
N LYS A 96 -2.00 -8.98 -14.89
CA LYS A 96 -2.61 -10.28 -15.21
C LYS A 96 -2.11 -11.43 -14.33
N VAL A 97 -1.60 -11.13 -13.13
CA VAL A 97 -1.01 -12.13 -12.22
C VAL A 97 -2.03 -13.17 -11.77
N VAL A 98 -3.28 -12.78 -11.51
CA VAL A 98 -4.32 -13.75 -11.08
C VAL A 98 -4.79 -14.66 -12.22
N TRP A 99 -4.47 -14.34 -13.48
CA TRP A 99 -4.81 -15.15 -14.65
C TRP A 99 -3.66 -16.05 -15.07
N ASN A 100 -2.49 -15.46 -15.21
CA ASN A 100 -1.29 -16.09 -15.75
C ASN A 100 -0.03 -15.51 -15.08
N PRO A 101 0.26 -15.91 -13.84
CA PRO A 101 1.48 -15.47 -13.15
C PRO A 101 2.72 -16.05 -13.85
N GLU A 102 3.81 -15.28 -13.88
CA GLU A 102 5.07 -15.70 -14.54
C GLU A 102 5.73 -16.91 -13.86
N TRP A 103 5.47 -17.10 -12.56
CA TRP A 103 5.94 -18.22 -11.75
C TRP A 103 5.02 -19.45 -11.80
N GLY A 104 3.99 -19.43 -12.66
CA GLY A 104 2.97 -20.48 -12.73
C GLY A 104 1.94 -20.40 -11.59
N SER A 105 0.82 -21.10 -11.75
CA SER A 105 -0.25 -21.11 -10.75
C SER A 105 -0.52 -22.53 -10.30
N PHE A 106 -0.60 -22.73 -8.98
CA PHE A 106 -0.78 -24.04 -8.37
C PHE A 106 -2.22 -24.53 -8.48
N LEU A 107 -3.20 -23.64 -8.27
CA LEU A 107 -4.62 -23.98 -8.27
C LEU A 107 -5.42 -22.85 -8.94
N LYS A 108 -6.14 -23.22 -10.00
CA LYS A 108 -7.09 -22.32 -10.67
C LYS A 108 -8.53 -22.81 -10.50
N ILE A 109 -9.44 -21.91 -10.15
CA ILE A 109 -10.89 -22.15 -10.15
C ILE A 109 -11.53 -21.11 -11.05
N GLY A 110 -12.33 -21.55 -12.04
CA GLY A 110 -12.93 -20.64 -13.02
C GLY A 110 -11.90 -19.85 -13.84
N GLY A 111 -10.68 -20.35 -13.98
CA GLY A 111 -9.57 -19.67 -14.67
C GLY A 111 -8.79 -18.67 -13.80
N VAL A 112 -9.16 -18.49 -12.53
CA VAL A 112 -8.49 -17.58 -11.59
C VAL A 112 -7.58 -18.37 -10.65
N GLY A 113 -6.33 -17.94 -10.53
CA GLY A 113 -5.37 -18.43 -9.54
C GLY A 113 -5.78 -18.09 -8.11
N ILE A 114 -6.10 -19.12 -7.31
CA ILE A 114 -6.65 -18.94 -5.97
C ILE A 114 -5.59 -18.41 -4.99
N PHE A 115 -4.36 -18.92 -5.08
CA PHE A 115 -3.27 -18.45 -4.22
C PHE A 115 -2.87 -17.02 -4.56
N GLU A 116 -2.88 -16.66 -5.85
CA GLU A 116 -2.61 -15.32 -6.32
C GLU A 116 -3.67 -14.34 -5.81
N VAL A 117 -4.94 -14.73 -5.80
CA VAL A 117 -5.99 -13.92 -5.17
C VAL A 117 -5.78 -13.79 -3.66
N LEU A 118 -5.55 -14.89 -2.95
CA LEU A 118 -5.36 -14.86 -1.48
C LEU A 118 -4.17 -14.01 -1.08
N VAL A 119 -3.03 -14.20 -1.74
CA VAL A 119 -1.77 -13.56 -1.36
C VAL A 119 -1.67 -12.16 -1.95
N VAL A 120 -1.96 -11.95 -3.22
CA VAL A 120 -1.68 -10.66 -3.88
C VAL A 120 -2.86 -9.71 -3.74
N VAL A 121 -4.08 -10.18 -4.01
CA VAL A 121 -5.30 -9.36 -4.00
C VAL A 121 -5.85 -9.14 -2.59
N LEU A 122 -5.83 -10.17 -1.75
CA LEU A 122 -6.46 -10.13 -0.42
C LEU A 122 -5.48 -9.88 0.73
N PHE A 123 -4.16 -9.91 0.49
CA PHE A 123 -3.15 -9.62 1.52
C PHE A 123 -2.14 -8.57 1.08
N TRP A 124 -1.29 -8.86 0.10
CA TRP A 124 -0.09 -8.08 -0.20
C TRP A 124 -0.46 -6.64 -0.55
N HIS A 125 -1.30 -6.40 -1.55
CA HIS A 125 -1.69 -5.04 -1.89
C HIS A 125 -2.56 -4.36 -0.82
N PRO A 126 -3.62 -5.00 -0.28
CA PRO A 126 -4.40 -4.37 0.78
C PRO A 126 -3.56 -3.88 1.96
N PHE A 127 -2.59 -4.67 2.41
CA PHE A 127 -1.74 -4.32 3.54
C PHE A 127 -0.54 -3.47 3.15
N MET A 128 0.29 -3.97 2.23
CA MET A 128 1.59 -3.40 1.90
C MET A 128 1.45 -2.20 0.97
N SER A 129 0.61 -2.25 -0.06
CA SER A 129 0.50 -1.12 -0.99
C SER A 129 -0.49 -0.05 -0.54
N PHE A 130 -1.43 -0.37 0.36
CA PHE A 130 -2.48 0.55 0.78
C PHE A 130 -2.47 0.90 2.27
N MET A 131 -2.83 -0.06 3.14
CA MET A 131 -3.07 0.23 4.56
C MET A 131 -1.84 0.73 5.30
N ILE A 132 -0.67 0.11 5.08
CA ILE A 132 0.58 0.50 5.73
C ILE A 132 1.02 1.91 5.25
N PRO A 133 1.08 2.20 3.94
CA PRO A 133 1.36 3.54 3.42
C PRO A 133 0.41 4.61 3.96
N VAL A 134 -0.91 4.37 3.91
CA VAL A 134 -1.92 5.30 4.45
C VAL A 134 -1.74 5.48 5.97
N GLY A 135 -1.49 4.39 6.70
CA GLY A 135 -1.28 4.43 8.14
C GLY A 135 -0.01 5.18 8.54
N ILE A 136 1.10 5.01 7.80
CA ILE A 136 2.34 5.76 8.02
C ILE A 136 2.12 7.25 7.69
N ALA A 137 1.46 7.55 6.58
CA ALA A 137 1.14 8.93 6.22
C ALA A 137 0.26 9.62 7.28
N GLU A 138 -0.65 8.86 7.90
CA GLU A 138 -1.42 9.30 9.07
C GLU A 138 -0.55 9.57 10.29
N LEU A 139 0.42 8.71 10.61
CA LEU A 139 1.38 8.98 11.68
C LEU A 139 2.19 10.26 11.45
N LEU A 140 2.50 10.58 10.20
CA LEU A 140 3.23 11.79 9.80
C LEU A 140 2.35 13.06 9.78
N THR A 141 1.03 12.91 9.85
CA THR A 141 0.04 13.99 9.77
C THR A 141 -0.81 14.03 11.06
N SER A 142 -2.02 13.46 11.05
CA SER A 142 -3.03 13.53 12.12
C SER A 142 -2.75 12.62 13.31
N ARG A 143 -1.72 11.77 13.22
CA ARG A 143 -1.21 10.91 14.29
C ARG A 143 -2.21 9.83 14.70
N ARG A 144 -3.21 9.51 13.88
CA ARG A 144 -4.18 8.45 14.19
C ARG A 144 -3.52 7.08 14.10
N ARG A 145 -3.85 6.19 15.03
CA ARG A 145 -3.30 4.81 15.10
C ARG A 145 -4.02 3.86 14.13
N LEU A 146 -3.88 4.11 12.82
CA LEU A 146 -4.53 3.27 11.80
C LEU A 146 -3.77 1.99 11.46
N LEU A 147 -2.46 1.96 11.72
CA LEU A 147 -1.65 0.79 11.46
C LEU A 147 -2.07 -0.40 12.31
N PRO A 148 -1.99 -1.65 11.79
CA PRO A 148 -2.24 -2.84 12.57
C PRO A 148 -1.44 -2.84 13.88
N GLY A 149 -2.07 -3.24 14.99
CA GLY A 149 -1.47 -3.15 16.33
C GLY A 149 -0.12 -3.85 16.44
N ALA A 150 0.07 -4.98 15.74
CA ALA A 150 1.35 -5.70 15.69
C ALA A 150 2.49 -4.85 15.11
N VAL A 151 2.23 -4.09 14.04
CA VAL A 151 3.20 -3.20 13.39
C VAL A 151 3.62 -2.08 14.34
N LEU A 152 2.65 -1.47 15.05
CA LEU A 152 2.93 -0.39 16.01
C LEU A 152 3.63 -0.89 17.29
N LYS A 153 3.26 -2.07 17.76
CA LYS A 153 3.79 -2.66 19.00
C LYS A 153 5.22 -3.19 18.82
N HIS A 154 5.53 -3.73 17.63
CA HIS A 154 6.82 -4.35 17.34
C HIS A 154 7.45 -3.81 16.03
N PRO A 155 7.75 -2.50 15.93
CA PRO A 155 8.20 -1.91 14.68
C PRO A 155 9.61 -2.35 14.27
N TYR A 156 10.50 -2.60 15.23
CA TYR A 156 11.84 -3.13 14.94
C TYR A 156 11.80 -4.55 14.37
N LEU A 157 10.95 -5.41 14.97
CA LEU A 157 10.70 -6.76 14.45
C LEU A 157 10.04 -6.70 13.07
N THR A 158 9.08 -5.78 12.88
CA THR A 158 8.44 -5.58 11.58
C THR A 158 9.45 -5.20 10.51
N ALA A 159 10.35 -4.24 10.79
CA ALA A 159 11.42 -3.85 9.87
C ALA A 159 12.37 -5.01 9.55
N ALA A 160 12.74 -5.82 10.55
CA ALA A 160 13.57 -7.01 10.35
C ALA A 160 12.86 -8.05 9.46
N ILE A 161 11.58 -8.34 9.71
CA ILE A 161 10.77 -9.27 8.91
C ILE A 161 10.65 -8.78 7.46
N LEU A 162 10.42 -7.48 7.23
CA LEU A 162 10.40 -6.92 5.88
C LEU A 162 11.74 -7.07 5.17
N GLY A 163 12.86 -6.94 5.90
CA GLY A 163 14.19 -7.19 5.33
C GLY A 163 14.35 -8.66 4.92
N ILE A 164 13.89 -9.59 5.76
CA ILE A 164 13.89 -11.02 5.43
C ILE A 164 13.02 -11.30 4.18
N ILE A 165 11.85 -10.68 4.07
CA ILE A 165 10.96 -10.84 2.92
C ILE A 165 11.60 -10.29 1.64
N GLU A 166 12.31 -9.16 1.70
CA GLU A 166 13.04 -8.59 0.56
C GLU A 166 14.03 -9.60 -0.03
N ALA A 167 14.73 -10.33 0.84
CA ALA A 167 15.69 -11.34 0.43
C ALA A 167 15.07 -12.50 -0.36
N SER A 168 13.73 -12.67 -0.38
CA SER A 168 13.09 -13.73 -1.16
C SER A 168 13.39 -13.61 -2.66
N ASN A 169 13.28 -12.40 -3.22
CA ASN A 169 13.48 -12.16 -4.66
C ASN A 169 14.75 -11.39 -5.02
N ALA A 170 15.47 -10.82 -4.04
CA ALA A 170 16.68 -10.05 -4.34
C ALA A 170 17.77 -10.90 -5.04
N PRO A 171 18.32 -10.49 -6.19
CA PRO A 171 19.21 -11.35 -6.99
C PRO A 171 20.60 -11.53 -6.38
N SER A 172 21.11 -10.53 -5.65
CA SER A 172 22.40 -10.61 -4.96
C SER A 172 22.44 -9.65 -3.75
N PRO A 173 23.38 -9.85 -2.80
CA PRO A 173 23.50 -8.97 -1.63
C PRO A 173 23.78 -7.52 -1.98
N LEU A 174 24.56 -7.28 -3.05
CA LEU A 174 24.84 -5.93 -3.54
C LEU A 174 23.56 -5.26 -4.06
N HIS A 175 22.74 -5.99 -4.84
CA HIS A 175 21.47 -5.47 -5.32
C HIS A 175 20.48 -5.18 -4.19
N SER A 176 20.37 -6.10 -3.22
CA SER A 176 19.57 -5.90 -2.00
C SER A 176 20.03 -4.63 -1.27
N PHE A 177 21.33 -4.51 -0.95
CA PHE A 177 21.90 -3.35 -0.27
C PHE A 177 21.59 -2.04 -1.00
N LEU A 178 21.94 -1.96 -2.28
CA LEU A 178 21.77 -0.74 -3.08
C LEU A 178 20.28 -0.37 -3.21
N SER A 179 19.39 -1.34 -3.41
CA SER A 179 17.95 -1.10 -3.56
C SER A 179 17.33 -0.60 -2.26
N THR A 180 17.60 -1.29 -1.14
CA THR A 180 17.02 -0.92 0.15
C THR A 180 17.58 0.40 0.67
N ILE A 181 18.89 0.65 0.52
CA ILE A 181 19.50 1.90 1.02
C ILE A 181 19.09 3.11 0.20
N SER A 182 19.12 3.02 -1.14
CA SER A 182 18.74 4.14 -2.01
C SER A 182 17.27 4.51 -1.84
N SER A 183 16.38 3.51 -1.82
CA SER A 183 14.94 3.72 -1.64
C SER A 183 14.61 4.27 -0.25
N SER A 184 15.25 3.74 0.81
CA SER A 184 15.03 4.23 2.17
C SER A 184 15.59 5.63 2.37
N ALA A 185 16.78 5.92 1.85
CA ALA A 185 17.38 7.26 1.95
C ALA A 185 16.53 8.31 1.23
N PHE A 186 16.02 7.99 0.05
CA PHE A 186 15.13 8.88 -0.70
C PHE A 186 13.83 9.16 0.07
N LEU A 187 13.18 8.13 0.62
CA LEU A 187 11.99 8.31 1.46
C LEU A 187 12.27 9.08 2.75
N LEU A 188 13.39 8.82 3.42
CA LEU A 188 13.79 9.53 4.63
C LEU A 188 14.04 11.01 4.34
N LEU A 189 14.67 11.33 3.21
CA LEU A 189 14.88 12.71 2.77
C LEU A 189 13.54 13.42 2.54
N LEU A 190 12.62 12.81 1.80
CA LEU A 190 11.31 13.42 1.54
C LEU A 190 10.45 13.52 2.80
N THR A 191 10.55 12.53 3.70
CA THR A 191 9.90 12.59 5.02
C THR A 191 10.50 13.68 5.89
N TYR A 192 11.82 13.88 5.85
CA TYR A 192 12.48 15.00 6.51
C TYR A 192 11.97 16.34 5.97
N LEU A 193 11.93 16.51 4.65
CA LEU A 193 11.39 17.71 4.01
C LEU A 193 9.91 17.93 4.39
N TRP A 194 9.10 16.87 4.39
CA TRP A 194 7.71 16.93 4.84
C TRP A 194 7.59 17.47 6.27
N LEU A 195 8.34 16.90 7.20
CA LEU A 195 8.24 17.24 8.62
C LEU A 195 8.87 18.60 8.95
N LYS A 196 9.92 19.01 8.24
CA LYS A 196 10.70 20.21 8.56
C LYS A 196 10.39 21.42 7.70
N HIS A 197 10.20 21.24 6.39
CA HIS A 197 9.94 22.34 5.47
C HIS A 197 8.44 22.59 5.30
N PHE A 198 7.65 21.53 5.14
CA PHE A 198 6.19 21.62 4.96
C PHE A 198 5.41 21.55 6.28
N GLU A 199 6.10 21.50 7.44
CA GLU A 199 5.47 21.41 8.77
C GLU A 199 4.38 20.33 8.87
N GLY A 200 4.59 19.20 8.19
CA GLY A 200 3.56 18.21 7.87
C GLY A 200 2.72 17.71 9.05
N GLY A 201 3.28 17.75 10.27
CA GLY A 201 2.58 17.38 11.48
C GLY A 201 1.52 18.34 12.01
N ARG A 202 1.28 19.46 11.31
CA ARG A 202 0.19 20.42 11.59
C ARG A 202 -1.10 20.12 10.82
N TYR A 203 -1.03 19.29 9.78
CA TYR A 203 -2.16 19.05 8.87
C TYR A 203 -2.95 17.79 9.25
N ASP A 204 -4.28 17.84 9.05
CA ASP A 204 -5.10 16.64 9.04
C ASP A 204 -5.02 15.95 7.67
N MET A 205 -4.92 14.62 7.66
CA MET A 205 -4.86 13.77 6.47
C MET A 205 -6.01 14.04 5.52
N LYS A 206 -7.23 14.28 6.06
CA LYS A 206 -8.43 14.57 5.30
C LYS A 206 -8.33 15.89 4.52
N GLU A 207 -7.58 16.86 5.02
CA GLU A 207 -7.37 18.13 4.33
C GLU A 207 -6.37 17.99 3.19
N LEU A 208 -5.39 17.10 3.34
CA LEU A 208 -4.37 16.87 2.33
C LEU A 208 -4.88 16.00 1.18
N LEU A 209 -5.71 14.99 1.48
CA LEU A 209 -6.26 14.08 0.48
C LEU A 209 -7.16 14.78 -0.57
N PRO A 210 -7.36 14.16 -1.75
CA PRO A 210 -8.23 14.70 -2.79
C PRO A 210 -9.63 15.06 -2.28
N SER A 211 -10.13 16.21 -2.70
CA SER A 211 -11.53 16.62 -2.53
C SER A 211 -12.45 15.81 -3.45
N SER A 212 -13.76 15.87 -3.23
CA SER A 212 -14.73 15.21 -4.12
C SER A 212 -14.63 15.68 -5.58
N ARG A 213 -14.20 16.92 -5.81
CA ARG A 213 -13.97 17.47 -7.16
C ARG A 213 -12.72 16.89 -7.82
N GLU A 214 -11.66 16.69 -7.05
CA GLU A 214 -10.38 16.14 -7.53
C GLU A 214 -10.40 14.61 -7.65
N LEU A 215 -11.31 13.93 -6.97
CA LEU A 215 -11.51 12.49 -7.15
C LEU A 215 -11.91 12.15 -8.58
N LYS A 216 -12.76 12.96 -9.24
CA LYS A 216 -13.20 12.70 -10.61
C LYS A 216 -12.03 12.61 -11.62
N PRO A 217 -11.13 13.61 -11.73
CA PRO A 217 -9.98 13.49 -12.63
C PRO A 217 -9.03 12.35 -12.23
N LEU A 218 -8.85 12.06 -10.93
CA LEU A 218 -8.06 10.91 -10.50
C LEU A 218 -8.66 9.57 -10.96
N PHE A 219 -9.98 9.40 -10.88
CA PHE A 219 -10.66 8.22 -11.41
C PHE A 219 -10.56 8.11 -12.93
N LEU A 220 -10.67 9.22 -13.65
CA LEU A 220 -10.50 9.24 -15.10
C LEU A 220 -9.06 8.86 -15.50
N ALA A 221 -8.07 9.41 -14.80
CA ALA A 221 -6.66 9.05 -15.00
C ALA A 221 -6.41 7.57 -14.69
N LEU A 222 -6.98 7.07 -13.58
CA LEU A 222 -6.88 5.66 -13.21
C LEU A 222 -7.54 4.75 -14.26
N LEU A 223 -8.73 5.10 -14.75
CA LEU A 223 -9.41 4.35 -15.81
C LEU A 223 -8.59 4.34 -17.10
N ALA A 224 -8.06 5.49 -17.51
CA ALA A 224 -7.17 5.57 -18.67
C ALA A 224 -5.95 4.67 -18.50
N TYR A 225 -5.40 4.61 -17.27
CA TYR A 225 -4.30 3.73 -16.92
C TYR A 225 -4.66 2.24 -17.05
N TYR A 226 -5.84 1.83 -16.56
CA TYR A 226 -6.36 0.47 -16.76
C TYR A 226 -6.56 0.13 -18.23
N ILE A 227 -7.06 1.06 -19.06
CA ILE A 227 -7.24 0.82 -20.50
C ILE A 227 -5.88 0.69 -21.18
N LEU A 228 -4.95 1.60 -20.92
CA LEU A 228 -3.64 1.64 -21.54
C LEU A 228 -2.83 0.39 -21.18
N PHE A 229 -2.58 0.14 -19.90
CA PHE A 229 -1.80 -1.02 -19.48
C PHE A 229 -2.60 -2.32 -19.60
N GLY A 230 -3.93 -2.26 -19.52
CA GLY A 230 -4.81 -3.39 -19.79
C GLY A 230 -4.64 -3.93 -21.20
N SER A 231 -4.55 -3.04 -22.18
CA SER A 231 -4.45 -3.39 -23.60
C SER A 231 -3.01 -3.62 -24.08
N LEU A 232 -2.02 -2.93 -23.50
CA LEU A 232 -0.62 -3.00 -23.93
C LEU A 232 0.22 -4.03 -23.17
N LEU A 233 0.05 -4.15 -21.85
CA LEU A 233 0.90 -5.00 -21.03
C LEU A 233 0.35 -6.42 -20.98
N ARG A 234 1.12 -7.41 -21.46
CA ARG A 234 0.80 -8.84 -21.41
C ARG A 234 -0.62 -9.15 -21.89
N ARG A 235 -0.99 -8.67 -23.08
CA ARG A 235 -2.33 -8.85 -23.66
C ARG A 235 -2.68 -10.33 -23.83
N GLU A 236 -1.69 -11.15 -24.14
CA GLU A 236 -1.77 -12.60 -24.28
C GLU A 236 -2.15 -13.32 -22.98
N ALA A 237 -1.96 -12.68 -21.82
CA ALA A 237 -2.32 -13.23 -20.52
C ALA A 237 -3.80 -13.00 -20.15
N LEU A 238 -4.56 -12.25 -20.96
CA LEU A 238 -5.98 -12.01 -20.69
C LEU A 238 -6.81 -13.30 -20.90
N PRO A 239 -7.70 -13.64 -19.95
CA PRO A 239 -8.50 -14.84 -20.06
C PRO A 239 -9.68 -14.63 -21.03
N ARG A 240 -10.31 -15.75 -21.41
CA ARG A 240 -11.61 -15.73 -22.11
C ARG A 240 -12.70 -15.11 -21.23
N PHE A 241 -13.76 -14.62 -21.86
CA PHE A 241 -14.87 -13.92 -21.22
C PHE A 241 -15.43 -14.64 -19.97
N ALA A 242 -15.68 -15.94 -20.05
CA ALA A 242 -16.26 -16.70 -18.93
C ALA A 242 -15.37 -16.68 -17.66
N ALA A 243 -14.04 -16.68 -17.84
CA ALA A 243 -13.10 -16.62 -16.72
C ALA A 243 -13.02 -15.22 -16.10
N GLN A 244 -13.60 -14.17 -16.69
CA GLN A 244 -13.67 -12.84 -16.07
C GLN A 244 -14.75 -12.76 -14.98
N VAL A 245 -15.78 -13.61 -15.06
CA VAL A 245 -16.94 -13.59 -14.15
C VAL A 245 -16.55 -13.66 -12.67
N PRO A 246 -15.64 -14.54 -12.21
CA PRO A 246 -15.26 -14.58 -10.80
C PRO A 246 -14.60 -13.28 -10.30
N ILE A 247 -13.79 -12.61 -11.13
CA ILE A 247 -13.18 -11.33 -10.78
C ILE A 247 -14.21 -10.21 -10.75
N TRP A 248 -15.18 -10.19 -11.68
CA TRP A 248 -16.29 -9.22 -11.62
C TRP A 248 -17.14 -9.40 -10.38
N LEU A 249 -17.43 -10.65 -9.99
CA LEU A 249 -18.14 -10.94 -8.76
C LEU A 249 -17.34 -10.46 -7.54
N LEU A 250 -16.02 -10.66 -7.53
CA LEU A 250 -15.15 -10.18 -6.45
C LEU A 250 -15.14 -8.65 -6.37
N TYR A 251 -15.09 -7.94 -7.50
CA TYR A 251 -15.28 -6.48 -7.55
C TYR A 251 -16.64 -6.06 -6.98
N ALA A 252 -17.73 -6.67 -7.45
CA ALA A 252 -19.08 -6.32 -7.04
C ALA A 252 -19.31 -6.53 -5.52
N VAL A 253 -18.88 -7.68 -5.00
CA VAL A 253 -18.98 -7.99 -3.57
C VAL A 253 -18.13 -7.03 -2.75
N THR A 254 -16.88 -6.76 -3.16
CA THR A 254 -15.98 -5.86 -2.43
C THR A 254 -16.52 -4.42 -2.44
N LEU A 255 -17.04 -3.93 -3.57
CA LEU A 255 -17.67 -2.62 -3.67
C LEU A 255 -18.91 -2.51 -2.78
N LEU A 256 -19.77 -3.53 -2.75
CA LEU A 256 -20.95 -3.57 -1.88
C LEU A 256 -20.55 -3.54 -0.40
N LEU A 257 -19.57 -4.36 -0.01
CA LEU A 257 -19.06 -4.39 1.35
C LEU A 257 -18.43 -3.05 1.72
N LEU A 258 -17.59 -2.47 0.86
CA LEU A 258 -16.97 -1.17 1.10
C LEU A 258 -18.03 -0.07 1.25
N TYR A 259 -19.05 -0.05 0.40
CA TYR A 259 -20.16 0.91 0.51
C TYR A 259 -20.85 0.84 1.87
N ARG A 260 -21.22 -0.38 2.30
CA ARG A 260 -21.85 -0.61 3.62
C ARG A 260 -20.91 -0.24 4.76
N ALA A 261 -19.64 -0.61 4.66
CA ALA A 261 -18.60 -0.30 5.64
C ALA A 261 -18.40 1.21 5.80
N LEU A 262 -18.36 1.95 4.69
CA LEU A 262 -18.26 3.41 4.70
C LEU A 262 -19.47 4.04 5.37
N LYS A 263 -20.69 3.60 5.03
CA LYS A 263 -21.93 4.08 5.66
C LYS A 263 -21.92 3.85 7.18
N LYS A 264 -21.57 2.64 7.62
CA LYS A 264 -21.48 2.27 9.04
C LYS A 264 -20.43 3.09 9.78
N SER A 265 -19.25 3.25 9.18
CA SER A 265 -18.10 3.93 9.81
C SER A 265 -18.36 5.41 10.16
N ARG A 266 -19.35 6.06 9.54
CA ARG A 266 -19.69 7.48 9.80
C ARG A 266 -20.17 7.72 11.23
N ASN A 267 -20.87 6.74 11.81
CA ASN A 267 -21.49 6.87 13.13
C ASN A 267 -20.54 6.44 14.26
N GLU A 268 -19.37 5.90 13.92
CA GLU A 268 -18.42 5.34 14.87
C GLU A 268 -17.43 6.41 15.36
N GLU A 269 -16.92 6.28 16.58
CA GLU A 269 -15.99 7.24 17.20
C GLU A 269 -14.61 7.28 16.53
N ASP A 270 -14.00 8.46 16.43
CA ASP A 270 -12.70 8.60 15.79
C ASP A 270 -11.61 7.77 16.47
N ILE A 271 -10.68 7.24 15.69
CA ILE A 271 -9.57 6.43 16.20
C ILE A 271 -8.63 7.31 17.03
N ALA A 272 -8.22 6.78 18.19
CA ALA A 272 -7.30 7.43 19.10
C ALA A 272 -6.00 7.89 18.40
N SER A 273 -5.59 9.11 18.73
CA SER A 273 -4.34 9.69 18.26
C SER A 273 -3.15 9.33 19.16
N LEU A 274 -1.96 9.33 18.58
CA LEU A 274 -0.71 9.24 19.31
C LEU A 274 -0.34 10.60 19.90
N LYS A 275 0.19 10.59 21.13
CA LYS A 275 0.76 11.77 21.76
C LYS A 275 1.94 12.35 20.97
N ARG A 276 2.72 11.49 20.30
CA ARG A 276 3.96 11.88 19.61
C ARG A 276 4.08 11.24 18.23
N GLN A 277 4.53 12.03 17.28
CA GLN A 277 4.90 11.57 15.93
C GLN A 277 6.19 10.75 15.95
N PRO A 278 6.37 9.82 14.99
CA PRO A 278 7.64 9.12 14.85
C PRO A 278 8.76 10.12 14.53
N GLY A 279 9.80 10.11 15.37
CA GLY A 279 10.99 10.95 15.14
C GLY A 279 11.85 10.40 14.02
N LEU A 280 12.53 11.28 13.28
CA LEU A 280 13.40 10.90 12.16
C LEU A 280 14.47 9.88 12.57
N LYS A 281 15.09 10.05 13.75
CA LYS A 281 16.05 9.08 14.31
C LYS A 281 15.48 7.66 14.34
N ARG A 282 14.23 7.49 14.76
CA ARG A 282 13.56 6.18 14.81
C ARG A 282 13.35 5.63 13.40
N LEU A 283 12.92 6.46 12.45
CA LEU A 283 12.74 6.05 11.05
C LEU A 283 14.06 5.61 10.43
N THR A 284 15.16 6.34 10.67
CA THR A 284 16.50 5.97 10.24
C THR A 284 16.94 4.63 10.84
N THR A 285 16.68 4.39 12.13
CA THR A 285 16.99 3.09 12.76
C THR A 285 16.19 1.95 12.12
N LEU A 286 14.90 2.15 11.82
CA LEU A 286 14.08 1.14 11.15
C LEU A 286 14.60 0.85 9.73
N ALA A 287 14.97 1.88 8.97
CA ALA A 287 15.58 1.73 7.64
C ALA A 287 16.91 0.98 7.69
N GLY A 288 17.73 1.25 8.70
CA GLY A 288 18.98 0.51 8.94
C GLY A 288 18.73 -0.96 9.23
N ILE A 289 17.78 -1.28 10.12
CA ILE A 289 17.42 -2.68 10.44
C ILE A 289 16.88 -3.40 9.20
N PHE A 290 15.97 -2.76 8.46
CA PHE A 290 15.44 -3.29 7.20
C PHE A 290 16.55 -3.64 6.22
N THR A 291 17.46 -2.68 5.96
CA THR A 291 18.59 -2.87 5.04
C THR A 291 19.55 -3.96 5.52
N SER A 292 19.90 -3.98 6.81
CA SER A 292 20.80 -5.00 7.34
C SER A 292 20.22 -6.40 7.22
N PHE A 293 18.96 -6.61 7.58
CA PHE A 293 18.32 -7.93 7.47
C PHE A 293 18.16 -8.38 6.02
N ALA A 294 17.83 -7.45 5.11
CA ALA A 294 17.76 -7.71 3.67
C ALA A 294 19.10 -8.23 3.13
N VAL A 295 20.20 -7.54 3.44
CA VAL A 295 21.55 -7.94 2.99
C VAL A 295 22.02 -9.23 3.63
N ILE A 296 21.80 -9.42 4.94
CA ILE A 296 22.17 -10.65 5.64
C ILE A 296 21.45 -11.85 5.04
N PHE A 297 20.13 -11.80 4.90
CA PHE A 297 19.37 -12.94 4.40
C PHE A 297 19.58 -13.17 2.90
N THR A 298 19.82 -12.12 2.11
CA THR A 298 20.22 -12.29 0.72
C THR A 298 21.62 -12.93 0.62
N SER A 299 22.53 -12.62 1.54
CA SER A 299 23.86 -13.25 1.60
C SER A 299 23.79 -14.72 1.98
N ILE A 300 22.99 -15.06 3.00
CA ILE A 300 22.72 -16.45 3.38
C ILE A 300 22.10 -17.19 2.20
N LYS A 301 21.08 -16.60 1.55
CA LYS A 301 20.47 -17.20 0.35
C LYS A 301 21.51 -17.44 -0.75
N THR A 302 22.34 -16.46 -1.05
CA THR A 302 23.27 -16.52 -2.18
C THR A 302 24.44 -17.49 -1.94
N PHE A 303 25.01 -17.49 -0.75
CA PHE A 303 26.27 -18.19 -0.48
C PHE A 303 26.14 -19.47 0.36
N VAL A 304 25.04 -19.64 1.11
CA VAL A 304 24.89 -20.73 2.08
C VAL A 304 23.71 -21.64 1.73
N LEU A 305 22.53 -21.07 1.49
CA LEU A 305 21.29 -21.80 1.29
C LEU A 305 20.48 -21.23 0.11
N PRO A 306 20.78 -21.62 -1.15
CA PRO A 306 20.10 -21.12 -2.35
C PRO A 306 18.58 -21.25 -2.34
N ARG A 307 18.03 -22.26 -1.63
CA ARG A 307 16.59 -22.48 -1.50
C ARG A 307 15.91 -21.61 -0.43
N LEU A 308 16.66 -20.79 0.30
CA LEU A 308 16.12 -19.95 1.37
C LEU A 308 15.06 -18.97 0.85
N GLY A 309 15.26 -18.38 -0.34
CA GLY A 309 14.28 -17.46 -0.93
C GLY A 309 12.92 -18.11 -1.17
N VAL A 310 12.93 -19.35 -1.67
CA VAL A 310 11.71 -20.17 -1.88
C VAL A 310 11.05 -20.50 -0.54
N ALA A 311 11.83 -20.84 0.49
CA ALA A 311 11.28 -21.11 1.82
C ALA A 311 10.61 -19.85 2.42
N ILE A 312 11.26 -18.68 2.31
CA ILE A 312 10.72 -17.41 2.80
C ILE A 312 9.40 -17.09 2.10
N ILE A 313 9.34 -17.18 0.76
CA ILE A 313 8.12 -16.82 0.02
C ILE A 313 6.97 -17.79 0.33
N LEU A 314 7.24 -19.10 0.47
CA LEU A 314 6.21 -20.08 0.84
C LEU A 314 5.64 -19.84 2.24
N VAL A 315 6.50 -19.54 3.22
CA VAL A 315 6.06 -19.19 4.58
C VAL A 315 5.24 -17.90 4.56
N LEU A 316 5.69 -16.88 3.82
CA LEU A 316 4.95 -15.64 3.65
C LEU A 316 3.57 -15.91 3.02
N TRP A 317 3.49 -16.73 1.98
CA TRP A 317 2.23 -17.02 1.28
C TRP A 317 1.24 -17.77 2.16
N ALA A 318 1.71 -18.75 2.94
CA ALA A 318 0.88 -19.46 3.90
C ALA A 318 0.32 -18.51 4.97
N PHE A 319 1.19 -17.68 5.56
CA PHE A 319 0.79 -16.66 6.53
C PHE A 319 -0.17 -15.63 5.93
N ALA A 320 0.15 -15.11 4.75
CA ALA A 320 -0.64 -14.14 4.00
C ALA A 320 -2.04 -14.66 3.73
N SER A 321 -2.16 -15.90 3.28
CA SER A 321 -3.46 -16.54 3.01
C SER A 321 -4.33 -16.63 4.26
N LEU A 322 -3.74 -17.03 5.40
CA LEU A 322 -4.46 -17.08 6.67
C LEU A 322 -4.94 -15.68 7.09
N VAL A 323 -4.05 -14.68 7.06
CA VAL A 323 -4.40 -13.30 7.43
C VAL A 323 -5.43 -12.72 6.46
N ALA A 324 -5.37 -13.03 5.17
CA ALA A 324 -6.33 -12.60 4.16
C ALA A 324 -7.74 -13.08 4.51
N VAL A 325 -7.90 -14.39 4.76
CA VAL A 325 -9.19 -14.98 5.13
C VAL A 325 -9.71 -14.38 6.43
N MET A 326 -8.88 -14.28 7.46
CA MET A 326 -9.27 -13.69 8.75
C MET A 326 -9.70 -12.23 8.60
N SER A 327 -8.98 -11.44 7.81
CA SER A 327 -9.26 -10.02 7.58
C SER A 327 -10.54 -9.81 6.79
N LEU A 328 -10.78 -10.65 5.78
CA LEU A 328 -12.01 -10.63 4.99
C LEU A 328 -13.22 -11.04 5.84
N VAL A 329 -13.12 -12.12 6.61
CA VAL A 329 -14.20 -12.56 7.51
C VAL A 329 -14.49 -11.49 8.56
N LYS A 330 -13.46 -10.93 9.20
CA LYS A 330 -13.62 -9.85 10.18
C LYS A 330 -14.32 -8.63 9.56
N SER A 331 -13.85 -8.17 8.41
CA SER A 331 -14.41 -6.99 7.73
C SER A 331 -15.84 -7.22 7.25
N THR A 332 -16.13 -8.43 6.74
CA THR A 332 -17.49 -8.82 6.32
C THR A 332 -18.44 -8.87 7.51
N ARG A 333 -18.07 -9.55 8.60
CA ARG A 333 -18.90 -9.63 9.82
C ARG A 333 -19.17 -8.25 10.39
N TRP A 334 -18.14 -7.40 10.50
CA TRP A 334 -18.33 -6.03 10.99
C TRP A 334 -19.26 -5.23 10.09
N THR A 335 -19.12 -5.37 8.77
CA THR A 335 -19.95 -4.65 7.78
C THR A 335 -21.41 -5.09 7.79
N LEU A 336 -21.67 -6.38 8.04
CA LEU A 336 -23.01 -6.97 7.99
C LEU A 336 -23.72 -7.01 9.35
N ALA A 337 -23.00 -6.80 10.46
CA ALA A 337 -23.63 -6.64 11.77
C ALA A 337 -24.49 -5.37 11.77
N SER A 338 -25.79 -5.56 11.99
CA SER A 338 -26.85 -4.54 12.02
C SER A 338 -26.65 -3.50 13.11
#